data_AF-A0A1G8VL69-F1
#
_entry.id   AF-A0A1G8VL69-F1
#
_cell.length_a   1.000
_cell.length_b   1.000
_cell.length_c   1.000
_cell.angle_alpha   90.00
_cell.angle_beta   90.00
_cell.angle_gamma   90.00
#
_symmetry.space_group_name_H-M   'P 1'
#
loop_
_entity.id
_entity.type
_entity.pdbx_description
1 polymer ?
#
loop_
_entity_poly.entity_id
_entity_poly.type
_entity_poly.pdbx_seq_one_letter_code
_entity_poly.pdbx_strand_id
1 'polypeptide(L)' 'MSSSRKNKDDGSSLKDRLDAELLTQLTSKKHQLKNEQQQKQELERQKKIEARKQREANKSFEELLQESNMDWKKFK' A
#
# COMPACT_ATOMS: atom_id res chain seq x y z
N MET A 1 42.11 -34.71 -38.74
CA MET A 1 41.65 -33.32 -38.56
C MET A 1 40.38 -33.31 -37.73
N SER A 2 40.26 -32.31 -36.86
CA SER A 2 39.50 -32.30 -35.61
C SER A 2 38.01 -32.67 -35.71
N SER A 3 37.62 -33.61 -34.85
CA SER A 3 36.26 -34.05 -34.60
C SER A 3 35.33 -32.95 -34.06
N SER A 4 34.11 -32.99 -34.58
CA SER A 4 32.89 -32.32 -34.13
C SER A 4 32.73 -32.27 -32.59
N ARG A 5 32.58 -31.06 -32.03
CA ARG A 5 32.10 -30.82 -30.66
C ARG A 5 30.68 -30.24 -30.70
N LYS A 6 29.73 -31.16 -30.81
CA LYS A 6 28.46 -31.26 -30.06
C LYS A 6 27.91 -29.97 -29.41
N ASN A 7 26.93 -29.36 -30.07
CA ASN A 7 25.91 -28.48 -29.48
C ASN A 7 25.11 -29.24 -28.41
N LYS A 8 25.39 -29.00 -27.12
CA LYS A 8 24.61 -29.58 -26.00
C LYS A 8 24.28 -28.60 -24.85
N ASP A 9 24.74 -27.35 -24.90
CA ASP A 9 24.61 -26.40 -23.78
C ASP A 9 23.52 -25.31 -23.96
N ASP A 10 22.81 -25.23 -25.08
CA ASP A 10 21.86 -24.13 -25.32
C ASP A 10 20.50 -24.31 -24.58
N GLY A 11 20.11 -25.54 -24.27
CA GLY A 11 18.77 -25.85 -23.73
C GLY A 11 18.59 -25.56 -22.24
N SER A 12 19.66 -25.61 -21.44
CA SER A 12 19.64 -25.24 -20.01
C SER A 12 19.62 -23.73 -19.83
N SER A 13 20.48 -23.02 -20.57
CA SER A 13 20.59 -21.54 -20.54
C SER A 13 19.28 -20.82 -20.89
N LEU A 14 18.50 -21.34 -21.84
CA LEU A 14 17.20 -20.76 -22.20
C LEU A 14 16.14 -20.94 -21.10
N LYS A 15 16.08 -22.10 -20.46
CA LYS A 15 15.16 -22.34 -19.34
C LYS A 15 15.52 -21.49 -18.12
N ASP A 16 16.79 -21.44 -17.77
CA ASP A 16 17.27 -20.64 -16.64
C ASP A 16 17.00 -19.14 -16.84
N ARG A 17 17.08 -18.64 -18.09
CA ARG A 17 16.71 -17.26 -18.44
C ARG A 17 15.22 -17.00 -18.29
N LEU A 18 14.37 -17.93 -18.73
CA LEU A 18 12.92 -17.82 -18.60
C LEU A 18 12.48 -17.85 -17.13
N ASP A 19 13.10 -18.69 -16.31
CA ASP A 19 12.83 -18.75 -14.87
C ASP A 19 13.29 -17.46 -14.16
N ALA A 20 14.44 -16.90 -14.55
CA ALA A 20 14.89 -15.60 -14.06
C ALA A 20 13.93 -14.47 -14.45
N GLU A 21 13.47 -14.44 -15.71
CA GLU A 21 12.48 -13.46 -16.16
C GLU A 21 11.16 -13.58 -15.38
N LEU A 22 10.67 -14.81 -15.17
CA LEU A 22 9.45 -15.06 -14.41
C LEU A 22 9.58 -14.57 -12.96
N LEU A 23 10.72 -14.83 -12.31
CA LEU A 23 11.00 -14.35 -10.96
C LEU A 23 11.04 -12.82 -10.89
N THR A 24 11.64 -12.16 -11.88
CA THR A 24 11.67 -10.69 -11.94
C THR A 24 10.26 -10.11 -12.12
N GLN A 25 9.43 -10.71 -12.98
CA GLN A 25 8.04 -10.30 -13.17
C GLN A 25 7.21 -10.47 -11.90
N LEU A 26 7.33 -11.61 -11.21
CA LEU A 26 6.64 -11.86 -9.94
C LEU A 26 7.06 -10.88 -8.84
N THR A 27 8.36 -10.59 -8.75
CA THR A 27 8.90 -9.64 -7.77
C THR A 27 8.42 -8.22 -8.07
N SER A 28 8.46 -7.80 -9.33
CA SER A 28 7.93 -6.51 -9.78
C SER A 28 6.44 -6.38 -9.44
N LYS A 29 5.63 -7.40 -9.75
CA LYS A 29 4.20 -7.40 -9.46
C LYS A 29 3.90 -7.38 -7.96
N LYS A 30 4.70 -8.08 -7.14
CA LYS A 30 4.61 -8.02 -5.68
C LYS A 30 4.88 -6.60 -5.16
N HIS A 31 5.90 -5.92 -5.67
CA HIS A 31 6.20 -4.54 -5.30
C HIS A 31 5.08 -3.58 -5.69
N GLN A 32 4.55 -3.72 -6.91
CA GLN A 32 3.42 -2.91 -7.37
C GLN A 32 2.20 -3.07 -6.45
N LEU A 33 1.80 -4.31 -6.15
CA LEU A 33 0.66 -4.59 -5.29
C LEU A 33 0.86 -4.05 -3.85
N LYS A 34 2.08 -4.15 -3.32
CA LYS A 34 2.41 -3.61 -2.00
C LYS A 34 2.28 -2.09 -1.97
N ASN A 35 2.77 -1.40 -3.02
CA ASN A 35 2.68 0.04 -3.13
C ASN A 35 1.23 0.50 -3.27
N GLU A 36 0.43 -0.20 -4.08
CA GLU A 36 -0.99 0.10 -4.26
C GLU A 36 -1.79 -0.07 -2.95
N GLN A 37 -1.54 -1.14 -2.20
CA GLN A 37 -2.15 -1.33 -0.89
C GLN A 37 -1.78 -0.22 0.10
N GLN A 38 -0.51 0.18 0.15
CA GLN A 38 -0.07 1.26 1.03
C GLN A 38 -0.72 2.60 0.66
N GLN A 39 -0.81 2.91 -0.63
CA GLN A 39 -1.47 4.13 -1.11
C GLN A 39 -2.97 4.13 -0.76
N LYS A 40 -3.66 3.00 -0.93
CA LYS A 40 -5.08 2.87 -0.59
C LYS A 40 -5.33 3.08 0.91
N GLN A 41 -4.50 2.47 1.77
CA GLN A 41 -4.63 2.64 3.22
C GLN A 41 -4.39 4.08 3.65
N GLU A 42 -3.40 4.77 3.06
CA GLU A 42 -3.12 6.16 3.38
C GLU A 42 -4.26 7.10 2.93
N LEU A 43 -4.82 6.87 1.73
CA LEU A 43 -5.98 7.62 1.24
C LEU A 43 -7.21 7.42 2.14
N GLU A 44 -7.48 6.20 2.59
CA GLU A 44 -8.59 5.93 3.51
C GLU A 44 -8.37 6.60 4.87
N ARG A 45 -7.13 6.60 5.37
CA ARG A 45 -6.77 7.29 6.62
C ARG A 45 -6.97 8.79 6.50
N GLN A 46 -6.53 9.41 5.41
CA GLN A 46 -6.68 10.84 5.16
C GLN A 46 -8.16 11.23 5.05
N LYS A 47 -8.95 10.48 4.28
CA LYS A 47 -10.41 10.68 4.19
C LYS A 47 -11.09 10.62 5.55
N LYS A 48 -10.69 9.67 6.42
CA LYS A 48 -11.25 9.56 7.77
C LYS A 48 -10.90 10.76 8.65
N ILE A 49 -9.69 11.29 8.52
CA ILE A 49 -9.24 12.48 9.26
C ILE A 49 -10.01 13.72 8.79
N GLU A 50 -10.11 13.93 7.47
CA GLU A 50 -10.86 15.06 6.90
C GLU A 50 -12.34 15.01 7.26
N ALA A 51 -12.96 13.83 7.20
CA ALA A 51 -14.36 13.65 7.59
C ALA A 51 -14.59 13.94 9.09
N ARG A 52 -13.61 13.68 9.95
CA ARG A 52 -13.67 14.05 11.37
C ARG A 52 -13.55 15.56 11.55
N LYS A 53 -12.58 16.19 10.89
CA LYS A 53 -12.39 17.66 10.91
C LYS A 53 -13.63 18.40 10.41
N GLN A 54 -14.23 17.94 9.32
CA GLN A 54 -15.46 18.53 8.79
C GLN A 54 -16.63 18.35 9.75
N ARG A 55 -16.75 17.19 10.40
CA ARG A 55 -17.77 17.00 11.44
C ARG A 55 -17.53 17.93 12.62
N GLU A 56 -16.31 18.02 13.14
CA GLU A 56 -15.97 18.92 14.24
C GLU A 56 -16.18 20.40 13.90
N ALA A 57 -15.85 20.82 12.68
CA ALA A 57 -16.06 22.20 12.22
C ALA A 57 -17.56 22.53 12.03
N ASN A 58 -18.38 21.55 11.67
CA ASN A 58 -19.82 21.71 11.50
C ASN A 58 -20.63 21.34 12.76
N LYS A 59 -19.99 20.86 13.83
CA LYS A 59 -20.64 20.65 15.12
C LYS A 59 -20.96 22.01 15.73
N SER A 60 -22.14 22.13 16.33
CA SER A 60 -22.47 23.31 17.11
C SER A 60 -21.64 23.33 18.40
N PHE A 61 -21.40 24.52 18.95
CA PHE A 61 -20.67 24.67 20.21
C PHE A 61 -21.28 23.84 21.35
N GLU A 62 -22.60 23.64 21.34
CA GLU A 62 -23.30 22.84 22.32
C GLU A 62 -22.94 21.35 22.24
N GLU A 63 -22.78 20.79 21.05
CA GLU A 63 -22.33 19.40 20.88
C GLU A 63 -20.87 19.20 21.29
N LEU A 64 -19.99 20.15 20.92
CA LEU A 64 -18.61 20.16 21.38
C LEU A 64 -18.52 20.31 22.91
N LEU A 65 -19.39 21.13 23.51
CA LEU A 65 -19.45 21.34 24.95
C LEU A 65 -20.00 20.11 25.67
N GLN A 66 -21.00 19.42 25.12
CA GLN A 66 -21.53 18.17 25.68
C GLN A 66 -20.53 17.00 25.59
N GLU A 67 -19.74 16.95 24.52
CA GLU A 67 -18.64 15.98 24.38
C GLU A 67 -17.46 16.31 25.30
N SER A 68 -17.21 17.59 25.54
CA SER A 68 -16.30 18.00 26.60
C SER A 68 -16.94 17.61 27.94
N ASN A 69 -16.19 16.97 28.83
CA ASN A 69 -16.67 16.61 30.17
C ASN A 69 -16.76 17.86 31.10
N MET A 70 -17.05 19.02 30.50
CA MET A 70 -16.99 20.34 31.11
C MET A 70 -18.41 20.76 31.47
N ASP A 71 -18.73 20.57 32.73
CA ASP A 71 -20.03 20.87 33.28
C ASP A 71 -20.07 22.35 33.69
N TRP A 72 -20.53 23.22 32.79
CA TRP A 72 -20.58 24.69 32.95
C TRP A 72 -21.34 25.13 34.22
N LYS A 73 -22.24 24.27 34.75
CA LYS A 73 -22.93 24.47 36.02
C LYS A 73 -21.98 24.48 37.23
N LYS A 74 -20.77 23.94 37.10
CA LYS A 74 -19.73 23.96 38.16
C LYS A 74 -19.02 25.31 38.27
N PHE A 75 -19.19 26.20 37.30
CA PHE A 75 -18.55 27.52 37.25
C PHE A 75 -19.53 28.68 37.44
N LYS A 76 -20.80 28.39 37.78
CA LYS A 76 -21.86 29.38 37.90
C LYS A 76 -22.08 29.80 39.36
#